data_AF-A0A962ZZV3-F1
#
_entry.id   AF-A0A962ZZV3-F1
#
_cell.length_a   1.000
_cell.length_b   1.000
_cell.length_c   1.000
_cell.angle_alpha   90.00
_cell.angle_beta   90.00
_cell.angle_gamma   90.00
#
_symmetry.space_group_name_H-M   'P 1'
#
loop_
_entity.id
_entity.type
_entity.pdbx_description
1 polymer ?
#
loop_
_entity_poly.entity_id
_entity_poly.type
_entity_poly.pdbx_seq_one_letter_code
_entity_poly.pdbx_strand_id
1 'polypeptide(L)'
;MPPGADFSLAIGGELRPMCCPGCRAVAGLIAANGLESFYQQRTAYNQRPEQDEAPARDRYLVYDDPELAATFTTTDAHGAASARLLLGGMTCAACTWLIEQTL
;
A
#
# COMPACT_ATOMS: atom_id res chain seq x y z
N MET A 1 -12.96 -5.05 -5.51
CA MET A 1 -12.42 -3.89 -6.26
C MET A 1 -13.61 -3.20 -6.92
N PRO A 2 -13.78 -1.87 -6.77
CA PRO A 2 -14.95 -1.20 -7.31
C PRO A 2 -14.94 -1.24 -8.85
N PRO A 3 -16.07 -1.54 -9.49
CA PRO A 3 -16.17 -1.49 -10.95
C PRO A 3 -16.00 -0.05 -11.45
N GLY A 4 -15.14 0.15 -12.46
CA GLY A 4 -14.94 1.45 -13.13
C GLY A 4 -13.68 2.24 -12.75
N ALA A 5 -12.83 1.73 -11.85
CA ALA A 5 -11.56 2.38 -11.54
C ALA A 5 -10.49 2.07 -12.60
N ASP A 6 -9.99 3.09 -13.29
CA ASP A 6 -8.90 2.98 -14.27
C ASP A 6 -7.54 3.07 -13.57
N PHE A 7 -6.75 2.00 -13.67
CA PHE A 7 -5.40 1.93 -13.12
C PHE A 7 -4.33 1.85 -14.20
N SER A 8 -4.58 2.42 -15.37
CA SER A 8 -3.63 2.45 -16.48
C SER A 8 -2.41 3.32 -16.17
N LEU A 9 -1.27 2.93 -16.73
CA LEU A 9 0.01 3.63 -16.63
C LEU A 9 0.79 3.52 -17.94
N ALA A 10 1.42 4.62 -18.37
CA ALA A 10 2.34 4.60 -19.50
C ALA A 10 3.69 3.98 -19.10
N ILE A 11 4.09 2.89 -19.76
CA ILE A 11 5.39 2.23 -19.57
C ILE A 11 6.04 2.09 -20.95
N GLY A 12 7.21 2.69 -21.14
CA GLY A 12 7.88 2.71 -22.46
C GLY A 12 7.07 3.43 -23.55
N GLY A 13 6.21 4.39 -23.18
CA GLY A 13 5.33 5.11 -24.11
C GLY A 13 4.00 4.41 -24.42
N GLU A 14 3.80 3.18 -23.95
CA GLU A 14 2.55 2.44 -24.14
C GLU A 14 1.69 2.46 -22.88
N LEU A 15 0.39 2.73 -23.04
CA LEU A 15 -0.57 2.69 -21.95
C LEU A 15 -0.88 1.24 -21.59
N ARG A 16 -0.57 0.82 -20.36
CA ARG A 16 -0.79 -0.55 -19.89
C ARG A 16 -1.76 -0.58 -18.70
N PRO A 17 -2.81 -1.42 -18.74
CA PRO A 17 -3.75 -1.56 -17.64
C PRO A 17 -3.12 -2.33 -16.46
N MET A 18 -3.47 -1.95 -15.24
CA MET A 18 -3.03 -2.62 -14.01
C MET A 18 -4.23 -3.21 -13.27
N CYS A 19 -4.01 -4.32 -12.56
CA CYS A 19 -5.09 -5.02 -11.87
C CYS A 19 -5.51 -4.38 -10.54
N CYS A 20 -4.73 -3.43 -10.00
CA CYS A 20 -5.03 -2.72 -8.75
C CYS A 20 -4.13 -1.46 -8.61
N PRO A 21 -4.44 -0.52 -7.68
CA PRO A 21 -3.58 0.64 -7.44
C PRO A 21 -2.17 0.28 -6.96
N GLY A 22 -2.02 -0.84 -6.25
CA GLY A 22 -0.71 -1.36 -5.83
C GLY A 22 0.17 -1.75 -7.02
N CYS A 23 -0.37 -2.50 -7.98
CA CYS A 23 0.38 -2.84 -9.20
C CYS A 23 0.69 -1.60 -10.04
N ARG A 24 -0.20 -0.61 -10.10
CA ARG A 24 0.08 0.68 -10.75
C ARG A 24 1.25 1.42 -10.10
N ALA A 25 1.27 1.49 -8.76
CA ALA A 25 2.35 2.14 -8.02
C ALA A 25 3.70 1.42 -8.25
N VAL A 26 3.73 0.10 -8.11
CA VAL A 26 4.96 -0.70 -8.29
C VAL A 26 5.47 -0.65 -9.72
N ALA A 27 4.59 -0.78 -10.72
CA ALA A 27 4.98 -0.70 -12.12
C ALA A 27 5.52 0.69 -12.50
N GLY A 28 4.92 1.76 -11.96
CA GLY A 28 5.41 3.13 -12.13
C GLY A 28 6.77 3.36 -11.49
N LEU A 29 6.98 2.81 -10.30
CA LEU A 29 8.28 2.82 -9.63
C LEU A 29 9.36 2.13 -10.46
N ILE A 30 9.07 0.94 -10.98
CA ILE A 30 10.01 0.19 -11.81
C ILE A 30 10.38 0.98 -13.07
N ALA A 31 9.38 1.53 -13.77
CA ALA A 31 9.58 2.31 -14.99
C ALA A 31 10.35 3.62 -14.72
N ALA A 32 10.01 4.35 -13.65
CA ALA A 32 10.66 5.62 -13.32
C ALA A 32 12.14 5.46 -12.93
N ASN A 33 12.54 4.26 -12.47
CA ASN A 33 13.90 3.98 -12.03
C ASN A 33 14.73 3.18 -13.06
N GLY A 34 14.22 2.96 -14.27
CA GLY A 34 14.92 2.19 -15.31
C GLY A 34 15.15 0.72 -14.93
N LEU A 35 14.30 0.18 -14.05
CA LEU A 35 14.41 -1.18 -13.53
C LEU A 35 13.60 -2.18 -14.37
N GLU A 36 13.26 -1.85 -15.62
CA GLU A 36 12.37 -2.69 -16.44
C GLU A 36 12.95 -4.09 -16.72
N SER A 37 14.28 -4.25 -16.61
CA SER A 37 14.96 -5.56 -16.66
C SER A 37 14.40 -6.55 -15.63
N PHE A 38 13.78 -6.07 -14.55
CA PHE A 38 13.04 -6.91 -13.60
C PHE A 38 12.01 -7.81 -14.30
N TYR A 39 11.29 -7.29 -15.30
CA TYR A 39 10.27 -8.05 -16.01
C TYR A 39 10.83 -9.09 -16.98
N GLN A 40 12.09 -8.94 -17.42
CA GLN A 40 12.77 -9.93 -18.26
C GLN A 40 13.32 -11.09 -17.43
N GLN A 41 13.73 -10.82 -16.19
CA GLN A 41 14.33 -11.80 -15.28
C GLN A 41 13.31 -12.53 -14.40
N ARG A 42 12.05 -12.07 -14.37
CA ARG A 42 11.01 -12.73 -13.58
C ARG A 42 10.72 -14.12 -14.14
N THR A 43 10.70 -15.11 -13.25
CA THR A 43 10.38 -16.50 -13.58
C THR A 43 8.92 -16.85 -13.31
N ALA A 44 8.20 -16.03 -12.53
CA ALA A 44 6.79 -16.21 -12.20
C ALA A 44 6.11 -14.87 -11.90
N TYR A 45 4.78 -14.89 -11.87
CA TYR A 45 4.00 -13.80 -11.28
C TYR A 45 4.17 -13.81 -9.76
N ASN A 46 4.22 -12.63 -9.16
CA ASN A 46 4.17 -12.51 -7.71
C ASN A 46 2.87 -13.11 -7.20
N GLN A 47 2.94 -13.81 -6.06
CA GLN A 47 1.74 -14.25 -5.38
C GLN A 47 0.89 -13.03 -5.04
N ARG A 48 -0.32 -13.01 -5.62
CA ARG A 48 -1.34 -12.09 -5.15
C ARG A 48 -1.66 -12.52 -3.72
N PRO A 49 -1.64 -11.63 -2.73
CA PRO A 49 -2.25 -11.93 -1.44
C PRO A 49 -3.63 -12.51 -1.73
N GLU A 50 -4.02 -13.57 -0.99
CA GLU A 50 -5.37 -14.08 -1.10
C GLU A 50 -6.30 -12.87 -1.00
N GLN A 51 -7.19 -12.73 -1.98
CA GLN A 51 -8.27 -11.78 -1.85
C GLN A 51 -9.17 -12.39 -0.79
N ASP A 52 -8.76 -12.28 0.49
CA ASP A 52 -9.69 -12.39 1.58
C ASP A 52 -10.85 -11.50 1.17
N GLU A 53 -12.04 -12.10 1.08
CA GLU A 53 -13.30 -11.39 1.07
C GLU A 53 -13.13 -10.26 2.07
N ALA A 54 -13.04 -9.03 1.56
CA ALA A 54 -12.43 -7.87 2.20
C ALA A 54 -12.30 -8.06 3.71
N PRO A 55 -11.10 -8.15 4.33
CA PRO A 55 -10.95 -8.49 5.75
C PRO A 55 -12.01 -7.72 6.49
N ALA A 56 -13.02 -8.45 7.02
CA ALA A 56 -14.34 -7.89 7.30
C ALA A 56 -14.10 -6.55 7.97
N ARG A 57 -14.60 -5.46 7.40
CA ARG A 57 -14.35 -4.10 7.93
C ARG A 57 -14.53 -4.06 9.46
N ASP A 58 -15.45 -4.89 9.93
CA ASP A 58 -15.75 -5.31 11.29
C ASP A 58 -14.55 -5.73 12.15
N ARG A 59 -13.56 -6.44 11.60
CA ARG A 59 -12.32 -6.82 12.28
C ARG A 59 -11.51 -5.59 12.72
N TYR A 60 -11.64 -4.46 12.02
CA TYR A 60 -10.96 -3.23 12.38
C TYR A 60 -11.80 -2.29 13.24
N LEU A 61 -13.13 -2.51 13.35
CA LEU A 61 -14.01 -1.67 14.18
C LEU A 61 -13.61 -1.69 15.66
N VAL A 62 -12.96 -2.75 16.12
CA VAL A 62 -12.43 -2.82 17.49
C VAL A 62 -11.44 -1.68 17.78
N TYR A 63 -10.71 -1.20 16.77
CA TYR A 63 -9.76 -0.09 16.91
C TYR A 63 -10.43 1.29 16.91
N ASP A 64 -11.73 1.37 16.56
CA ASP A 64 -12.55 2.59 16.69
C ASP A 64 -13.14 2.72 18.11
N ASP A 65 -12.98 1.71 18.97
CA ASP A 65 -13.37 1.78 20.37
C ASP A 65 -12.53 2.85 21.12
N PRO A 66 -13.15 3.81 21.83
CA PRO A 66 -12.44 4.91 22.47
C PRO A 66 -11.48 4.45 23.56
N GLU A 67 -11.85 3.42 24.32
CA GLU A 67 -11.01 2.91 25.41
C GLU A 67 -9.79 2.21 24.84
N LEU A 68 -9.96 1.40 23.79
CA LEU A 68 -8.83 0.78 23.11
C LEU A 68 -7.94 1.81 22.43
N ALA A 69 -8.50 2.79 21.71
CA ALA A 69 -7.74 3.85 21.05
C ALA A 69 -6.90 4.65 22.05
N ALA A 70 -7.42 4.91 23.26
CA ALA A 70 -6.69 5.58 24.32
C ALA A 70 -5.45 4.80 24.82
N THR A 71 -5.35 3.49 24.55
CA THR A 71 -4.17 2.69 24.96
C THR A 71 -2.93 2.94 24.11
N PHE A 72 -3.08 3.45 22.87
CA PHE A 72 -1.98 3.68 21.93
C PHE A 72 -1.95 5.10 21.34
N THR A 73 -2.89 5.96 21.73
CA THR A 73 -2.93 7.37 21.33
C THR A 73 -2.57 8.32 22.49
N THR A 74 -2.08 9.51 22.14
CA THR A 74 -1.91 10.64 23.04
C THR A 74 -2.66 11.82 22.46
N THR A 75 -3.56 12.41 23.25
CA THR A 75 -4.35 13.58 22.84
C THR A 75 -3.72 14.85 23.39
N ASP A 76 -3.52 15.86 22.56
CA ASP A 76 -2.98 17.16 22.98
C ASP A 76 -4.04 18.07 23.60
N ALA A 77 -3.62 19.24 24.10
CA ALA A 77 -4.52 20.22 24.72
C ALA A 77 -5.57 20.81 23.75
N HIS A 78 -5.40 20.61 22.44
CA HIS A 78 -6.31 21.07 21.39
C HIS A 78 -7.25 19.96 20.92
N GLY A 79 -7.15 18.76 21.48
CA GLY A 79 -7.98 17.60 21.14
C GLY A 79 -7.48 16.79 19.96
N ALA A 80 -6.26 17.04 19.45
CA ALA A 80 -5.67 16.23 18.38
C ALA A 80 -5.06 14.95 18.96
N ALA A 81 -5.51 13.80 18.45
CA ALA A 81 -4.98 12.50 18.82
C ALA A 81 -3.78 12.11 17.93
N SER A 82 -2.73 11.58 18.54
CA SER A 82 -1.51 11.11 17.86
C SER A 82 -1.17 9.70 18.32
N ALA A 83 -0.70 8.83 17.40
CA ALA A 83 -0.24 7.48 17.71
C ALA A 83 1.18 7.25 17.18
N ARG A 84 1.95 6.38 17.84
CA ARG A 84 3.25 5.93 17.36
C ARG A 84 3.18 4.42 17.10
N LEU A 85 3.36 4.04 15.84
CA LEU A 85 3.26 2.66 15.40
C LEU A 85 4.62 2.18 14.91
N LEU A 86 5.02 0.98 15.33
CA LEU A 86 6.19 0.31 14.79
C LEU A 86 5.76 -0.57 13.62
N LEU A 87 6.29 -0.29 12.43
CA LEU A 87 6.07 -1.11 11.24
C LEU A 87 7.09 -2.25 11.20
N GLY A 88 6.63 -3.48 11.29
CA GLY A 88 7.45 -4.69 11.17
C GLY A 88 7.54 -5.20 9.73
N GLY A 89 8.49 -6.09 9.44
CA GLY A 89 8.57 -6.81 8.16
C GLY A 89 9.14 -6.02 6.98
N MET A 90 9.69 -4.83 7.21
CA MET A 90 10.37 -4.06 6.16
C MET A 90 11.75 -4.65 5.89
N THR A 91 11.96 -5.14 4.66
CA THR A 91 13.18 -5.87 4.27
C THR A 91 14.04 -5.14 3.24
N CYS A 92 13.55 -4.04 2.64
CA CYS A 92 14.32 -3.27 1.69
C CYS A 92 14.15 -1.75 1.87
N ALA A 93 15.16 -0.98 1.46
CA ALA A 93 15.15 0.48 1.53
C ALA A 93 14.02 1.12 0.69
N ALA A 94 13.54 0.43 -0.35
CA ALA A 94 12.38 0.88 -1.12
C ALA A 94 11.07 0.84 -0.32
N CYS A 95 10.94 -0.01 0.70
CA CYS A 95 9.78 -0.02 1.58
C CYS A 95 9.65 1.30 2.35
N THR A 96 10.76 1.81 2.90
CA THR A 96 10.77 3.08 3.64
C THR A 96 10.38 4.26 2.76
N TRP A 97 10.99 4.36 1.57
CA TRP A 97 10.69 5.43 0.62
C TRP A 97 9.21 5.43 0.19
N LEU A 98 8.62 4.26 -0.02
CA LEU A 98 7.21 4.16 -0.41
C LEU A 98 6.26 4.68 0.69
N ILE A 99 6.57 4.38 1.96
CA ILE A 99 5.79 4.83 3.11
C ILE A 99 5.83 6.36 3.21
N GLU A 100 7.02 6.96 3.06
CA GLU A 100 7.18 8.42 3.10
C GLU A 100 6.43 9.13 1.97
N GLN A 101 6.30 8.50 0.80
CA GLN A 101 5.63 9.11 -0.36
C GLN A 101 4.09 9.04 -0.29
N THR A 102 3.54 8.16 0.54
CA THR A 102 2.10 7.85 0.59
C THR A 102 1.38 8.33 1.85
N LEU A 103 2.11 8.70 2.89
CA LEU A 103 1.62 9.42 4.09
C LEU A 103 1.60 10.93 3.87
#